data_AF-A0A0A6UQ11-F1
#
_entry.id   AF-A0A0A6UQ11-F1
#
_cell.length_a   1.000
_cell.length_b   1.000
_cell.length_c   1.000
_cell.angle_alpha   90.00
_cell.angle_beta   90.00
_cell.angle_gamma   90.00
#
_symmetry.space_group_name_H-M   'P 1'
#
loop_
_entity.id
_entity.type
_entity.pdbx_description
1 polymer ?
#
loop_
_entity_poly.entity_id
_entity_poly.type
_entity_poly.pdbx_seq_one_letter_code
_entity_poly.pdbx_strand_id
1 'polypeptide(L)'
;MTETPAQRRYRDDARLLAGIGEQVAAQTGPVTVRLPQEVAEAAVRAWQRDETDPPGPESGEQAYVRAFAASLALIGLAIDEADGDVVVTLDPARAAAAVFAHECATDGLLDRS
;
A
#
# COMPACT_ATOMS: atom_id res chain seq x y z
N MET A 1 1.50 -25.68 12.87
CA MET A 1 0.66 -26.39 11.88
C MET A 1 1.51 -26.67 10.65
N THR A 2 1.42 -27.87 10.07
CA THR A 2 2.16 -28.23 8.85
C THR A 2 1.37 -27.78 7.63
N GLU A 3 2.04 -27.15 6.65
CA GLU A 3 1.39 -26.70 5.42
C GLU A 3 0.82 -27.86 4.59
N THR A 4 -0.33 -27.65 3.96
CA THR A 4 -0.85 -28.55 2.92
C THR A 4 -0.01 -28.47 1.64
N PRO A 5 -0.11 -29.45 0.73
CA PRO A 5 0.54 -29.35 -0.58
C PRO A 5 0.13 -28.10 -1.38
N ALA A 6 -1.10 -27.63 -1.24
CA ALA A 6 -1.56 -26.40 -1.89
C ALA A 6 -0.90 -25.16 -1.30
N GLN A 7 -0.83 -25.06 0.04
CA GLN A 7 -0.18 -23.95 0.73
C GLN A 7 1.30 -23.83 0.37
N ARG A 8 2.01 -24.96 0.21
CA ARG A 8 3.39 -24.95 -0.29
C ARG A 8 3.50 -24.38 -1.70
N ARG A 9 2.62 -24.80 -2.62
CA ARG A 9 2.60 -24.24 -3.99
C ARG A 9 2.36 -22.73 -3.97
N TYR A 10 1.38 -22.25 -3.20
CA TYR A 10 1.12 -20.82 -3.09
C TYR A 10 2.32 -20.04 -2.54
N ARG A 11 3.07 -20.63 -1.60
CA ARG A 11 4.31 -20.03 -1.09
C ARG A 11 5.39 -19.98 -2.18
N ASP A 12 5.52 -21.01 -3.00
CA ASP A 12 6.48 -21.04 -4.10
C ASP A 12 6.10 -20.07 -5.21
N ASP A 13 4.80 -19.96 -5.54
CA ASP A 13 4.27 -18.97 -6.48
C ASP A 13 4.54 -17.54 -5.98
N ALA A 14 4.34 -17.27 -4.68
CA ALA A 14 4.65 -15.98 -4.08
C ALA A 14 6.15 -15.64 -4.14
N ARG A 15 7.04 -16.62 -3.99
CA ARG A 15 8.50 -16.42 -4.15
C ARG A 15 8.86 -16.11 -5.60
N LEU A 16 8.25 -16.80 -6.56
CA LEU A 16 8.45 -16.51 -7.98
C LEU A 16 8.00 -15.09 -8.31
N LEU A 17 6.83 -14.67 -7.81
CA LEU A 17 6.33 -13.32 -8.00
C LEU A 17 7.28 -12.27 -7.40
N ALA A 18 7.87 -12.53 -6.23
CA ALA A 18 8.87 -11.63 -5.65
C ALA A 18 10.11 -11.50 -6.53
N GLY A 19 10.59 -12.59 -7.14
CA GLY A 19 11.70 -12.56 -8.10
C GLY A 19 11.38 -11.76 -9.37
N ILE A 20 10.15 -11.86 -9.87
CA ILE A 20 9.66 -11.00 -10.97
C ILE A 20 9.66 -9.53 -10.51
N GLY A 21 9.16 -9.26 -9.30
CA GLY A 21 9.10 -7.93 -8.71
C GLY A 21 10.47 -7.25 -8.61
N GLU A 22 11.53 -7.99 -8.28
CA GLU A 22 12.90 -7.47 -8.27
C GLU A 22 13.34 -6.97 -9.65
N GLN A 23 13.09 -7.76 -10.71
CA GLN A 23 13.44 -7.36 -12.08
C GLN A 23 12.61 -6.17 -12.55
N VAL A 24 11.33 -6.11 -12.18
CA VAL A 24 10.43 -4.99 -12.53
C VAL A 24 10.84 -3.72 -11.81
N ALA A 25 11.14 -3.79 -10.50
CA ALA A 25 11.53 -2.64 -9.70
C ALA A 25 12.81 -1.96 -10.23
N ALA A 26 13.78 -2.74 -10.72
CA ALA A 26 15.01 -2.21 -11.32
C ALA A 26 14.77 -1.42 -12.62
N GLN A 27 13.64 -1.64 -13.30
CA GLN A 27 13.33 -1.05 -14.60
C GLN A 27 12.22 0.02 -14.54
N THR A 28 11.56 0.15 -13.39
CA THR A 28 10.41 1.04 -13.26
C THR A 28 10.83 2.35 -12.58
N GLY A 29 10.62 3.47 -13.28
CA GLY A 29 10.84 4.81 -12.72
C GLY A 29 9.64 5.33 -11.93
N PRO A 30 9.79 6.44 -11.18
CA PRO A 30 8.68 7.10 -10.51
C PRO A 30 7.55 7.48 -11.48
N VAL A 31 6.32 7.49 -10.98
CA VAL A 31 5.12 7.82 -11.74
C VAL A 31 4.55 9.13 -11.24
N THR A 32 4.40 10.11 -12.14
CA THR A 32 3.72 11.37 -11.84
C THR A 32 2.22 11.23 -12.08
N VAL A 33 1.42 11.51 -11.06
CA VAL A 33 -0.04 11.42 -11.10
C VAL A 33 -0.67 12.74 -10.67
N ARG A 34 -1.90 12.98 -11.10
CA ARG A 34 -2.72 14.09 -10.59
C ARG A 34 -3.83 13.54 -9.70
N LEU A 35 -3.87 13.99 -8.46
CA LEU A 35 -4.89 13.65 -7.48
C LEU A 35 -5.89 14.81 -7.32
N PRO A 36 -7.16 14.54 -7.01
CA PRO A 36 -8.07 15.59 -6.56
C PRO A 36 -7.55 16.22 -5.26
N GLN A 37 -7.72 17.54 -5.11
CA GLN A 37 -7.29 18.31 -3.93
C GLN A 37 -7.74 17.66 -2.62
N GLU A 38 -9.03 17.29 -2.53
CA GLU A 38 -9.61 16.70 -1.32
C GLU A 38 -8.93 15.38 -0.92
N VAL A 39 -8.51 14.58 -1.91
CA VAL A 39 -7.81 13.30 -1.71
C VAL A 39 -6.38 13.54 -1.27
N ALA A 40 -5.69 14.51 -1.90
CA ALA A 40 -4.34 14.89 -1.55
C ALA A 40 -4.26 15.38 -0.09
N GLU A 41 -5.17 16.27 0.31
CA GLU A 41 -5.27 16.76 1.68
C GLU A 41 -5.62 15.64 2.68
N ALA A 42 -6.45 14.67 2.29
CA ALA A 42 -6.76 13.52 3.15
C ALA A 42 -5.53 12.63 3.40
N ALA A 43 -4.70 12.41 2.38
CA ALA A 43 -3.45 11.67 2.52
C ALA A 43 -2.47 12.43 3.43
N VAL A 44 -2.33 13.75 3.26
CA VAL A 44 -1.49 14.59 4.14
C VAL A 44 -1.96 14.52 5.59
N ARG A 45 -3.27 14.59 5.84
CA ARG A 45 -3.83 14.41 7.20
C ARG A 45 -3.51 13.03 7.78
N ALA A 46 -3.47 11.98 6.96
CA ALA A 46 -3.09 10.65 7.42
C ALA A 46 -1.60 10.58 7.81
N TRP A 47 -0.72 11.26 7.06
CA TRP A 47 0.70 11.40 7.39
C TRP A 47 0.92 12.17 8.70
N GLN A 48 0.23 13.30 8.88
CA GLN A 48 0.40 14.20 10.02
C GLN A 48 -0.28 13.71 11.30
N ARG A 49 -0.97 12.56 11.26
CA ARG A 49 -1.69 12.02 12.42
C ARG A 49 -0.71 11.34 13.39
N ASP A 50 -0.79 11.73 14.65
CA ASP A 50 -0.18 10.97 15.74
C ASP A 50 -1.01 9.72 16.08
N GLU A 51 -0.37 8.56 16.12
CA GLU A 51 -0.95 7.30 16.60
C GLU A 51 -0.51 7.05 18.04
N THR A 52 -1.36 7.43 19.01
CA THR A 52 -1.03 7.36 20.44
C THR A 52 -1.43 6.03 21.10
N ASP A 53 -2.29 5.25 20.45
CA ASP A 53 -2.79 4.00 20.99
C ASP A 53 -1.84 2.84 20.61
N PRO A 54 -1.39 2.01 21.57
CA PRO A 54 -0.55 0.88 21.26
C PRO A 54 -1.33 -0.15 20.42
N PRO A 55 -0.75 -0.70 19.34
CA PRO A 55 -1.42 -1.76 18.58
C PRO A 55 -1.57 -3.00 19.45
N GLY A 56 -2.79 -3.57 19.45
CA GLY A 56 -3.05 -4.89 20.02
C GLY A 56 -2.51 -6.01 19.12
N PRO A 57 -2.67 -7.28 19.52
CA PRO A 57 -2.36 -8.41 18.64
C PRO A 57 -3.15 -8.34 17.33
N GLU A 58 -2.45 -8.48 16.21
CA GLU A 58 -3.04 -8.40 14.88
C GLU A 58 -3.27 -9.80 14.27
N SER A 59 -4.42 -9.97 13.62
CA SER A 59 -4.61 -11.03 12.64
C SER A 59 -3.82 -10.73 11.36
N GLY A 60 -3.68 -11.72 10.47
CA GLY A 60 -3.05 -11.49 9.16
C GLY A 60 -3.77 -10.41 8.34
N GLU A 61 -5.10 -10.39 8.39
CA GLU A 61 -5.91 -9.37 7.72
C GLU A 61 -5.68 -7.97 8.30
N GLN A 62 -5.62 -7.84 9.62
CA GLN A 62 -5.31 -6.57 10.29
C GLN A 62 -3.91 -6.08 9.93
N ALA A 63 -2.93 -6.98 9.81
CA ALA A 63 -1.59 -6.63 9.35
C ALA A 63 -1.58 -6.10 7.91
N TYR A 64 -2.42 -6.66 7.02
CA TYR A 64 -2.61 -6.14 5.65
C TYR A 64 -3.23 -4.74 5.64
N VAL A 65 -4.28 -4.52 6.44
CA VAL A 65 -4.94 -3.20 6.56
C VAL A 65 -3.96 -2.16 7.11
N ARG A 66 -3.15 -2.51 8.11
CA ARG A 66 -2.09 -1.62 8.63
C ARG A 66 -1.04 -1.30 7.57
N ALA A 67 -0.69 -2.26 6.71
CA ALA A 67 0.23 -2.00 5.60
C ALA A 67 -0.35 -0.95 4.62
N PHE A 68 -1.65 -1.01 4.32
CA PHE A 68 -2.32 0.02 3.51
C PHE A 68 -2.33 1.39 4.19
N ALA A 69 -2.59 1.45 5.49
CA ALA A 69 -2.52 2.71 6.24
C ALA A 69 -1.10 3.31 6.21
N ALA A 70 -0.06 2.49 6.35
CA ALA A 70 1.32 2.93 6.23
C ALA A 70 1.65 3.45 4.82
N SER A 71 1.19 2.76 3.77
CA SER A 71 1.34 3.24 2.39
C SER A 71 0.64 4.58 2.15
N LEU A 72 -0.57 4.78 2.70
CA LEU A 72 -1.30 6.04 2.63
C LEU A 72 -0.52 7.17 3.31
N ALA A 73 0.03 6.94 4.49
CA ALA A 73 0.85 7.92 5.20
C ALA A 73 2.10 8.31 4.39
N LEU A 74 2.76 7.35 3.73
CA LEU A 74 3.93 7.65 2.87
C LEU A 74 3.55 8.42 1.60
N ILE A 75 2.36 8.19 1.04
CA ILE A 75 1.82 9.02 -0.04
C ILE A 75 1.54 10.43 0.47
N GLY A 76 0.96 10.55 1.67
CA GLY A 76 0.73 11.83 2.34
C GLY A 76 2.01 12.64 2.53
N LEU A 77 3.10 11.99 2.98
CA LEU A 77 4.42 12.61 3.07
C LEU A 77 4.91 13.13 1.71
N ALA A 78 4.82 12.33 0.65
CA ALA A 78 5.27 12.74 -0.68
C ALA A 78 4.48 13.96 -1.22
N ILE A 79 3.20 14.09 -0.85
CA ILE A 79 2.37 15.25 -1.20
C ILE A 79 2.74 16.46 -0.33
N ASP A 80 2.96 16.27 0.97
CA ASP A 80 3.37 17.30 1.91
C ASP A 80 4.73 17.91 1.50
N GLU A 81 5.68 17.07 1.09
CA GLU A 81 6.99 17.48 0.53
C GLU A 81 6.87 18.22 -0.82
N ALA A 82 5.76 18.04 -1.53
CA ALA A 82 5.44 18.77 -2.75
C ALA A 82 4.60 20.04 -2.49
N ASP A 83 4.62 20.55 -1.25
CA ASP A 83 3.84 21.72 -0.81
C ASP A 83 2.33 21.58 -1.04
N GLY A 84 1.81 20.34 -1.01
CA GLY A 84 0.41 20.05 -1.26
C GLY A 84 -0.01 20.09 -2.74
N ASP A 85 0.93 20.00 -3.69
CA ASP A 85 0.60 19.94 -5.11
C ASP A 85 -0.29 18.71 -5.41
N VAL A 86 -1.33 18.96 -6.21
CA VAL A 86 -2.19 17.92 -6.77
C VAL A 86 -1.45 17.04 -7.77
N VAL A 87 -0.31 17.50 -8.29
CA VAL A 87 0.59 16.72 -9.13
C VAL A 87 1.74 16.18 -8.29
N VAL A 88 1.68 14.89 -7.94
CA VAL A 88 2.68 14.23 -7.09
C VAL A 88 3.44 13.17 -7.88
N THR A 89 4.73 13.06 -7.63
CA THR A 89 5.56 11.98 -8.17
C THR A 89 5.69 10.89 -7.10
N LEU A 90 5.15 9.71 -7.38
CA LEU A 90 5.19 8.57 -6.47
C LEU A 90 6.24 7.57 -6.94
N ASP A 91 6.95 6.97 -5.99
CA ASP A 91 7.73 5.78 -6.33
C ASP A 91 6.79 4.61 -6.71
N PRO A 92 7.27 3.66 -7.54
CA PRO A 92 6.43 2.58 -8.05
C PRO A 92 5.73 1.76 -6.97
N ALA A 93 6.34 1.56 -5.80
CA ALA A 93 5.75 0.76 -4.74
C ALA A 93 4.53 1.45 -4.11
N ARG A 94 4.56 2.79 -3.99
CA ARG A 94 3.46 3.59 -3.44
C ARG A 94 2.30 3.64 -4.43
N ALA A 95 2.60 3.83 -5.71
CA ALA A 95 1.61 3.75 -6.78
C ALA A 95 0.95 2.35 -6.82
N ALA A 96 1.75 1.28 -6.78
CA ALA A 96 1.24 -0.09 -6.78
C ALA A 96 0.38 -0.39 -5.54
N ALA A 97 0.78 0.06 -4.35
CA ALA A 97 0.00 -0.13 -3.13
C ALA A 97 -1.37 0.56 -3.20
N ALA A 98 -1.45 1.78 -3.73
CA ALA A 98 -2.71 2.49 -3.91
C ALA A 98 -3.65 1.78 -4.89
N VAL A 99 -3.12 1.28 -6.02
CA VAL A 99 -3.90 0.51 -6.99
C VAL A 99 -4.37 -0.82 -6.40
N PHE A 100 -3.49 -1.54 -5.70
CA PHE A 100 -3.84 -2.82 -5.09
C PHE A 100 -4.90 -2.67 -3.98
N ALA A 101 -4.84 -1.59 -3.19
CA ALA A 101 -5.88 -1.28 -2.22
C ALA A 101 -7.24 -1.03 -2.89
N HIS A 102 -7.26 -0.37 -4.05
CA HIS A 102 -8.47 -0.18 -4.84
C HIS A 102 -9.05 -1.51 -5.34
N GLU A 103 -8.22 -2.40 -5.88
CA GLU A 103 -8.64 -3.74 -6.33
C GLU A 103 -9.24 -4.56 -5.17
N CYS A 104 -8.58 -4.53 -4.01
CA CYS A 104 -9.08 -5.18 -2.80
C CYS A 104 -10.42 -4.59 -2.32
N ALA A 105 -10.62 -3.28 -2.44
CA ALA A 105 -11.91 -2.65 -2.14
C ALA A 105 -12.99 -3.12 -3.12
N THR A 106 -12.69 -3.15 -4.43
CA THR A 106 -13.66 -3.57 -5.46
C THR A 106 -14.05 -5.04 -5.34
N ASP A 107 -13.14 -5.90 -4.88
CA ASP A 107 -13.39 -7.32 -4.62
C ASP A 107 -14.07 -7.57 -3.26
N GLY A 108 -14.39 -6.50 -2.52
CA GLY A 108 -15.01 -6.58 -1.19
C GLY A 108 -14.10 -7.19 -0.13
N LEU A 109 -12.78 -7.20 -0.33
CA LEU A 109 -11.80 -7.69 0.64
C LEU A 109 -11.61 -6.70 1.79
N LEU A 110 -11.80 -5.41 1.55
CA LEU A 110 -11.72 -4.38 2.60
C LEU A 110 -13.06 -4.13 3.33
N ASP A 111 -14.18 -4.63 2.80
CA ASP A 111 -15.54 -4.41 3.34
C ASP A 111 -16.03 -5.54 4.25
N ARG A 112 -15.20 -6.56 4.53
CA ARG A 112 -15.58 -7.68 5.42
C ARG A 112 -15.32 -7.36 6.89
N SER A 113 -15.95 -6.30 7.42
CA SER A 113 -15.98 -6.01 8.86
C SER A 113 -17.26 -6.54 9.51
#